data_AF-A0A417SKT1-F1
#
_entry.id   AF-A0A417SKT1-F1
#
_cell.length_a   1.000
_cell.length_b   1.000
_cell.length_c   1.000
_cell.angle_alpha   90.00
_cell.angle_beta   90.00
_cell.angle_gamma   90.00
#
_symmetry.space_group_name_H-M   'P 1'
#
loop_
_entity.id
_entity.type
_entity.pdbx_description
1 polymer ?
#
loop_
_entity_poly.entity_id
_entity_poly.type
_entity_poly.pdbx_seq_one_letter_code
_entity_poly.pdbx_strand_id
1 'polypeptide(L)'
;MNKEEKAKLWSDRIQQYQTSGQTCKQWCTENGIPLSTMGYWIRRLAKEEPASESEQDMVFVRLPSEQEAARKLLSEESSSVRIFISDSIRIEISDSCRTELMESILGFLQRHA
;
A
#
# COMPACT_ATOMS: atom_id res chain seq x y z
N MET A 1 37.96 12.68 -16.28
CA MET A 1 36.80 12.81 -15.38
C MET A 1 36.81 11.64 -14.43
N ASN A 2 36.97 11.92 -13.14
CA ASN A 2 37.13 10.92 -12.09
C ASN A 2 35.77 10.27 -11.74
N LYS A 3 35.78 9.07 -11.15
CA LYS A 3 34.54 8.34 -10.82
C LYS A 3 33.63 9.12 -9.85
N GLU A 4 34.23 9.86 -8.93
CA GLU A 4 33.54 10.69 -7.93
C GLU A 4 32.93 11.96 -8.53
N GLU A 5 33.62 12.60 -9.47
CA GLU A 5 33.10 13.78 -10.18
C GLU A 5 31.84 13.43 -10.97
N LYS A 6 31.83 12.23 -11.56
CA LYS A 6 30.65 11.70 -12.25
C LYS A 6 29.52 11.44 -11.28
N ALA A 7 29.78 10.86 -10.11
CA ALA A 7 28.77 10.66 -9.08
C ALA A 7 28.11 11.97 -8.62
N LYS A 8 28.93 13.00 -8.34
CA LYS A 8 28.42 14.32 -7.95
C LYS A 8 27.53 14.96 -9.02
N LEU A 9 27.96 14.90 -10.29
CA LEU A 9 27.17 15.41 -11.42
C LEU A 9 25.80 14.73 -11.53
N TRP A 10 25.74 13.42 -11.32
CA TRP A 10 24.49 12.67 -11.41
C TRP A 10 23.60 12.87 -10.18
N SER A 11 24.19 13.04 -9.00
CA SER A 11 23.44 13.40 -7.79
C SER A 11 22.73 14.73 -7.97
N ASP A 12 23.43 15.76 -8.46
CA ASP A 12 22.86 17.09 -8.73
C ASP A 12 21.71 17.01 -9.75
N ARG A 13 21.90 16.26 -10.84
CA ARG A 13 20.86 16.01 -11.85
C ARG A 13 19.61 15.32 -11.27
N ILE A 14 19.79 14.35 -10.39
CA ILE A 14 18.67 13.64 -9.75
C ILE A 14 17.93 14.58 -8.79
N GLN A 15 18.64 15.44 -8.06
CA GLN A 15 18.01 16.47 -7.22
C GLN A 15 17.21 17.48 -8.03
N GLN A 16 17.73 17.92 -9.18
CA GLN A 16 17.00 18.79 -10.11
C GLN A 16 15.73 18.11 -10.63
N TYR A 17 15.82 16.83 -11.01
CA TYR A 17 14.66 16.02 -11.38
C TYR A 17 13.62 15.97 -10.26
N GLN A 18 14.02 15.65 -9.02
CA GLN A 18 13.11 15.58 -7.88
C GLN A 18 12.44 16.93 -7.58
N THR A 19 13.20 18.02 -7.68
CA THR A 19 12.70 19.38 -7.46
C THR A 19 11.76 19.83 -8.56
N SER A 20 11.97 19.36 -9.79
CA SER A 20 11.14 19.72 -10.94
C SER A 20 9.70 19.18 -10.85
N GLY A 21 9.47 18.11 -10.07
CA GLY A 21 8.16 17.45 -9.97
C GLY A 21 7.66 16.82 -11.28
N GLN A 22 8.49 16.81 -12.33
CA GLN A 22 8.14 16.23 -13.61
C GLN A 22 8.26 14.70 -13.59
N THR A 23 7.70 14.03 -14.60
CA THR A 23 7.94 12.60 -14.78
C THR A 23 9.36 12.36 -15.28
N CYS A 24 10.00 11.26 -14.86
CA CYS A 24 11.37 10.91 -15.25
C CYS A 24 11.57 10.92 -16.78
N LYS A 25 10.55 10.50 -17.54
CA LYS A 25 10.54 10.53 -19.01
C LYS A 25 10.59 11.94 -19.60
N GLN A 26 9.82 12.87 -19.06
CA GLN A 26 9.81 14.27 -19.50
C GLN A 26 11.15 14.93 -19.19
N TRP A 27 11.60 14.83 -17.94
CA TRP A 27 12.86 15.43 -17.52
C TRP A 27 14.07 14.88 -18.29
N CYS A 28 14.10 13.56 -18.54
CA CYS A 28 15.13 12.92 -19.37
C CYS A 28 15.09 13.40 -20.83
N THR A 29 13.90 13.63 -21.38
CA THR A 29 13.74 14.13 -22.76
C THR A 29 14.22 15.57 -22.88
N GLU A 30 13.86 16.44 -21.93
CA GLU A 30 14.27 17.84 -21.87
C GLU A 30 15.79 17.99 -21.69
N ASN A 31 16.41 17.13 -20.88
CA ASN A 31 17.84 17.18 -20.58
C ASN A 31 18.70 16.34 -21.56
N GLY A 32 18.08 15.70 -22.56
CA GLY A 32 18.80 14.86 -23.54
C GLY A 32 19.47 13.62 -22.93
N ILE A 33 18.90 13.07 -21.87
CA ILE A 33 19.45 11.94 -21.12
C ILE A 33 18.67 10.66 -21.43
N PRO A 34 19.36 9.55 -21.77
CA PRO A 34 18.68 8.26 -21.90
C PRO A 34 18.11 7.80 -20.56
N LEU A 35 16.85 7.36 -20.55
CA LEU A 35 16.17 6.81 -19.37
C LEU A 35 16.95 5.66 -18.71
N SER A 36 17.61 4.83 -19.52
CA SER A 36 18.47 3.74 -19.04
C SER A 36 19.65 4.25 -18.21
N THR A 37 20.26 5.37 -18.62
CA THR A 37 21.38 5.99 -17.92
C THR A 37 20.88 6.63 -16.63
N MET A 38 19.77 7.38 -16.67
CA MET A 38 19.15 7.94 -15.47
C MET A 38 18.82 6.85 -14.43
N GLY A 39 18.14 5.79 -14.86
CA GLY A 39 17.78 4.68 -13.97
C GLY A 39 18.99 3.90 -13.44
N TYR A 40 20.09 3.84 -14.18
CA TYR A 40 21.35 3.27 -13.68
C TYR A 40 21.94 4.13 -12.55
N TRP A 41 22.00 5.44 -12.73
CA TRP A 41 22.57 6.35 -11.73
C TRP A 41 21.73 6.47 -10.47
N ILE A 42 20.40 6.46 -10.58
CA ILE A 42 19.49 6.43 -9.42
C ILE A 42 19.79 5.20 -8.55
N ARG A 43 19.84 4.01 -9.15
CA ARG A 43 20.14 2.76 -8.41
C ARG A 43 21.55 2.76 -7.83
N ARG A 44 22.52 3.28 -8.57
CA ARG A 44 23.92 3.27 -8.15
C ARG A 44 24.16 4.22 -6.98
N LEU A 45 23.58 5.42 -7.01
CA LEU A 45 23.70 6.40 -5.94
C LEU A 45 22.91 5.98 -4.69
N ALA A 46 21.74 5.35 -4.86
CA ALA A 46 20.99 4.75 -3.75
C ALA A 46 21.75 3.63 -3.02
N LYS A 47 22.71 2.97 -3.69
CA LYS A 47 23.56 1.92 -3.13
C LYS A 47 24.87 2.46 -2.51
N GLU A 48 25.33 3.63 -2.95
CA GLU A 48 26.55 4.29 -2.45
C GLU A 48 26.28 5.13 -1.19
N GLU A 49 25.06 5.65 -1.03
CA GLU A 49 24.58 6.06 0.30
C GLU A 49 24.59 4.81 1.20
N PRO A 50 25.21 4.84 2.41
CA PRO A 50 24.99 3.81 3.40
C PRO A 50 23.52 3.87 3.77
N ALA A 51 22.72 3.12 3.03
CA ALA A 51 21.30 3.03 3.24
C ALA A 51 21.10 2.63 4.69
N SER A 52 20.51 3.56 5.46
CA SER A 52 19.40 3.17 6.31
C SER A 52 18.44 2.38 5.42
N GLU A 53 18.71 1.08 5.35
CA GLU A 53 17.82 0.06 4.83
C GLU A 53 16.55 0.15 5.69
N SER A 54 15.68 1.07 5.34
CA SER A 54 14.29 0.71 5.16
C SER A 54 14.19 -0.08 3.86
N GLU A 55 14.92 -1.19 3.80
CA GLU A 55 14.29 -2.42 3.35
C GLU A 55 13.08 -2.58 4.28
N GLN A 56 11.97 -1.92 3.94
CA GLN A 56 10.69 -2.51 4.24
C GLN A 56 10.77 -3.83 3.51
N ASP A 57 11.20 -4.84 4.25
CA ASP A 57 11.32 -6.23 3.85
C ASP A 57 10.09 -6.51 3.00
N MET A 58 10.28 -6.59 1.68
CA MET A 58 9.18 -6.80 0.75
C MET A 58 8.78 -8.25 0.95
N VAL A 59 8.00 -8.49 2.00
CA VAL A 59 7.50 -9.80 2.36
C VAL A 59 6.53 -10.21 1.26
N PHE A 60 6.88 -11.29 0.55
CA PHE A 60 5.95 -11.94 -0.36
C PHE A 60 4.74 -12.41 0.44
N VAL A 61 3.61 -11.75 0.26
CA VAL A 61 2.34 -12.24 0.81
C VAL A 61 1.87 -13.41 -0.04
N ARG A 62 1.49 -14.50 0.62
CA ARG A 62 0.87 -15.65 -0.06
C ARG A 62 -0.41 -15.19 -0.73
N LEU A 63 -0.45 -15.29 -2.06
CA LEU A 63 -1.68 -15.10 -2.82
C LEU A 63 -2.64 -16.25 -2.48
N PRO A 64 -3.91 -15.97 -2.12
CA PRO A 64 -4.89 -17.04 -1.92
C PRO A 64 -5.10 -17.81 -3.23
N SER A 65 -5.19 -19.13 -3.15
CA SER A 65 -5.54 -19.98 -4.29
C SER A 65 -6.94 -19.66 -4.82
N GLU A 66 -7.25 -20.00 -6.08
CA GLU A 66 -8.58 -19.81 -6.68
C GLU A 66 -9.70 -20.43 -5.83
N GLN A 67 -9.44 -21.58 -5.21
CA GLN A 67 -10.37 -22.22 -4.28
C GLN A 67 -10.57 -21.40 -3.00
N GLU A 68 -9.51 -20.73 -2.55
CA GLU A 68 -9.51 -19.87 -1.36
C GLU A 68 -10.18 -18.51 -1.63
N ALA A 69 -10.14 -18.05 -2.87
CA ALA A 69 -10.91 -16.90 -3.34
C ALA A 69 -12.40 -17.27 -3.53
N ALA A 70 -12.68 -18.43 -4.12
CA ALA A 70 -14.05 -18.92 -4.31
C ALA A 70 -14.78 -19.12 -2.98
N ARG A 71 -14.15 -19.75 -1.97
CA ARG A 71 -14.74 -19.87 -0.63
C ARG A 71 -15.00 -18.51 0.03
N LYS A 72 -14.18 -17.48 -0.25
CA LYS A 72 -14.41 -16.13 0.26
C LYS A 72 -15.66 -15.52 -0.35
N LEU A 73 -15.82 -15.64 -1.67
CA LEU A 73 -17.02 -15.20 -2.37
C LEU A 73 -18.27 -15.91 -1.84
N LEU A 74 -18.20 -17.23 -1.62
CA LEU A 74 -19.30 -18.00 -1.02
C LEU A 74 -19.54 -17.66 0.46
N SER A 75 -18.52 -17.24 1.21
CA SER A 75 -18.69 -16.78 2.60
C SER A 75 -19.28 -15.38 2.71
N GLU A 76 -19.06 -14.52 1.71
CA GLU A 76 -19.70 -13.21 1.59
C GLU A 76 -21.20 -13.33 1.27
N GLU A 77 -21.66 -14.49 0.81
CA GLU A 77 -23.07 -14.83 0.64
C GLU A 77 -23.75 -15.24 1.97
N SER A 78 -22.99 -15.38 3.07
CA SER A 78 -23.60 -15.52 4.40
C SER A 78 -24.33 -14.21 4.72
N SER A 79 -25.66 -14.29 4.78
CA SER A 79 -26.56 -13.16 4.98
C SER A 79 -26.35 -12.57 6.37
N SER A 80 -25.34 -11.71 6.50
CA SER A 80 -25.02 -11.03 7.74
C SER A 80 -26.00 -9.88 7.97
N VAL A 81 -26.61 -9.84 9.16
CA VAL A 81 -27.53 -8.77 9.55
C VAL A 81 -26.70 -7.56 9.98
N ARG A 82 -26.99 -6.40 9.39
CA ARG A 82 -26.35 -5.13 9.76
C ARG A 82 -27.35 -4.21 10.45
N ILE A 83 -27.03 -3.81 11.66
CA ILE A 83 -27.80 -2.85 12.45
C ILE A 83 -27.01 -1.55 12.50
N PHE A 84 -27.66 -0.44 12.16
CA PHE A 84 -27.10 0.91 12.24
C PHE A 84 -27.79 1.68 13.36
N ILE A 85 -27.01 2.26 14.27
CA ILE A 85 -27.50 3.11 15.36
C ILE A 85 -26.82 4.47 15.23
N SER A 86 -27.62 5.50 14.97
CA SER A 86 -27.23 6.91 14.96
C SER A 86 -25.95 7.21 14.16
N ASP A 87 -25.83 6.60 12.97
CA ASP A 87 -24.71 6.69 12.00
C ASP A 87 -23.28 6.41 12.51
N SER A 88 -23.12 6.20 13.81
CA SER A 88 -21.82 6.08 14.49
C SER A 88 -21.51 4.65 14.92
N ILE A 89 -22.53 3.81 15.04
CA ILE A 89 -22.41 2.44 15.51
C ILE A 89 -22.97 1.50 14.44
N ARG A 90 -22.11 0.63 13.93
CA ARG A 90 -22.46 -0.44 13.00
C ARG A 90 -22.20 -1.78 13.68
N ILE A 91 -23.25 -2.58 13.83
CA ILE A 91 -23.17 -3.94 14.36
C ILE A 91 -23.42 -4.89 13.20
N GLU A 92 -22.48 -5.80 12.94
CA GLU A 92 -22.57 -6.81 11.90
C GLU A 92 -22.62 -8.19 12.54
N ILE A 93 -23.65 -8.96 12.19
CA ILE A 93 -23.95 -10.24 12.81
C ILE A 93 -23.97 -11.31 11.73
N SER A 94 -22.99 -12.22 11.77
CA SER A 94 -22.90 -13.35 10.85
C SER A 94 -23.91 -14.45 11.19
N ASP A 95 -24.12 -15.35 10.22
CA ASP A 95 -24.95 -16.56 10.37
C ASP A 95 -24.50 -17.48 11.51
N SER A 96 -23.21 -17.43 11.85
CA SER A 96 -22.60 -18.18 12.96
C SER A 96 -22.81 -17.57 14.34
N CYS A 97 -23.62 -16.50 14.48
CA CYS A 97 -23.82 -15.84 15.77
C CYS A 97 -24.68 -16.69 16.72
N ARG A 98 -24.18 -16.91 17.94
CA ARG A 98 -24.94 -17.61 18.98
C ARG A 98 -26.16 -16.78 19.38
N THR A 99 -27.31 -17.43 19.46
CA THR A 99 -28.60 -16.82 19.84
C THR A 99 -28.54 -16.11 21.19
N GLU A 100 -27.82 -16.67 22.17
CA GLU A 100 -27.60 -16.06 23.50
C GLU A 100 -26.91 -14.69 23.42
N LEU A 101 -25.92 -14.55 22.54
CA LEU A 101 -25.18 -13.30 22.35
C LEU A 101 -26.04 -12.28 21.60
N MET A 102 -26.81 -12.73 20.59
CA MET A 102 -27.77 -11.90 19.89
C MET A 102 -28.81 -11.30 20.85
N GLU A 103 -29.41 -12.12 21.71
CA GLU A 103 -30.40 -11.67 22.70
C GLU A 103 -29.80 -10.67 23.69
N SER A 104 -28.57 -10.90 24.15
CA SER A 104 -27.86 -9.97 25.03
C SER A 104 -27.59 -8.62 24.36
N ILE A 105 -27.17 -8.63 23.09
CA ILE A 105 -26.94 -7.42 22.30
C ILE A 105 -28.25 -6.66 22.11
N LEU A 106 -29.31 -7.33 21.64
CA LEU A 106 -30.62 -6.70 21.44
C LEU A 106 -31.19 -6.14 22.76
N GLY A 107 -31.05 -6.87 23.87
CA GLY A 107 -31.50 -6.41 25.19
C GLY A 107 -30.65 -5.27 25.76
N PHE A 108 -29.38 -5.14 25.36
CA PHE A 108 -28.57 -3.96 25.67
C PHE A 108 -29.00 -2.76 24.83
N LEU A 109 -29.20 -2.96 23.53
CA LEU A 109 -29.68 -1.92 22.62
C LEU A 109 -31.05 -1.38 23.03
N GLN A 110 -31.97 -2.24 23.45
CA GLN A 110 -33.31 -1.85 23.89
C GLN A 110 -33.31 -1.06 25.21
N ARG A 111 -32.25 -1.16 26.02
CA ARG A 111 -32.11 -0.40 27.27
C ARG A 111 -31.43 0.96 27.08
N HIS A 112 -30.70 1.14 25.99
CA HIS A 112 -29.86 2.31 25.72
C HIS A 112 -30.30 3.11 24.46
N ALA A 113 -31.32 2.65 23.75
CA ALA A 113 -32.06 3.39 22.72
C ALA A 113 -33.36 3.94 23.30
#